data_AF-A0A968VBJ7-F1
#
_entry.id   AF-A0A968VBJ7-F1
#
_cell.length_a   1.000
_cell.length_b   1.000
_cell.length_c   1.000
_cell.angle_alpha   90.00
_cell.angle_beta   90.00
_cell.angle_gamma   90.00
#
_symmetry.space_group_name_H-M   'P 1'
#
loop_
_entity.id
_entity.type
_entity.pdbx_description
1 polymer ?
#
loop_
_entity_poly.entity_id
_entity_poly.type
_entity_poly.pdbx_seq_one_letter_code
_entity_poly.pdbx_strand_id
1 'polypeptide(L)'
;PLDQVEVRQAIAAMLDRPLIIDRVLKGLAEPAYSIVPTNFAPSIPAFKAPYGDGNVAKTKELLTKAGFSKEKPFELPMWYSASSQERESMVALLKEYVDQKLEGIMTIKPEPVDSTTLFASIEKGIYPSYLIAWYPDFGDADNYLSPFFNCDRGSETTGCEEGDSKTQGFFYYNTEVLNLIKTQRQEKDQAKRNQAIARIQEIIARDVPLVPLWQKKEFAFAQKGIKNLTLNPILGLPVWKVSKG
;
A
#
# COMPACT_ATOMS: atom_id res chain seq x y z
N PRO A 1 10.55 0.87 15.87
CA PRO A 1 9.99 2.23 15.93
C PRO A 1 8.85 2.50 14.94
N LEU A 2 8.34 1.48 14.22
CA LEU A 2 7.18 1.64 13.33
C LEU A 2 5.85 1.79 14.09
N ASP A 3 5.88 1.61 15.41
CA ASP A 3 4.82 2.00 16.34
C ASP A 3 4.61 3.53 16.38
N GLN A 4 5.64 4.33 16.13
CA GLN A 4 5.54 5.79 16.04
C GLN A 4 4.98 6.24 14.67
N VAL A 5 3.91 7.03 14.71
CA VAL A 5 3.25 7.51 13.49
C VAL A 5 4.17 8.40 12.65
N GLU A 6 5.00 9.23 13.28
CA GLU A 6 5.99 10.08 12.61
C GLU A 6 6.94 9.27 11.73
N VAL A 7 7.36 8.09 12.18
CA VAL A 7 8.26 7.22 11.40
C VAL A 7 7.53 6.69 10.17
N ARG A 8 6.28 6.23 10.32
CA ARG A 8 5.48 5.76 9.18
C ARG A 8 5.18 6.90 8.19
N GLN A 9 4.90 8.10 8.69
CA GLN A 9 4.72 9.30 7.89
C GLN A 9 6.02 9.70 7.15
N ALA A 10 7.18 9.54 7.78
CA ALA A 10 8.47 9.79 7.13
C ALA A 10 8.72 8.82 5.97
N ILE A 11 8.36 7.54 6.16
CA ILE A 11 8.39 6.52 5.11
C ILE A 11 7.46 6.91 3.96
N ALA A 12 6.25 7.39 4.25
CA ALA A 12 5.33 7.86 3.20
C ALA A 12 5.87 9.08 2.43
N ALA A 13 6.52 10.02 3.11
CA ALA A 13 7.11 11.23 2.53
C ALA A 13 8.35 10.95 1.67
N MET A 14 9.17 9.95 2.01
CA MET A 14 10.41 9.69 1.26
C MET A 14 10.17 9.08 -0.12
N LEU A 15 9.01 8.46 -0.35
CA LEU A 15 8.74 7.74 -1.59
C LEU A 15 8.52 8.69 -2.75
N ASP A 16 9.38 8.60 -3.76
CA ASP A 16 9.18 9.21 -5.07
C ASP A 16 8.48 8.20 -6.00
N ARG A 17 7.14 8.22 -6.01
CA ARG A 17 6.34 7.26 -6.81
C ARG A 17 6.57 7.43 -8.32
N PRO A 18 6.61 8.66 -8.88
CA PRO A 18 6.98 8.85 -10.28
C PRO A 18 8.36 8.24 -10.63
N LEU A 19 9.37 8.44 -9.79
CA LEU A 19 10.70 7.85 -10.01
C LEU A 19 10.67 6.33 -10.00
N ILE A 20 9.95 5.72 -9.05
CA ILE A 20 9.78 4.26 -9.00
C ILE A 20 9.10 3.76 -10.29
N ILE A 21 8.05 4.44 -10.74
CA ILE A 21 7.32 4.04 -11.95
C ILE A 21 8.20 4.15 -13.19
N ASP A 22 8.98 5.22 -13.31
CA ASP A 22 9.91 5.42 -14.42
C ASP A 22 11.00 4.32 -14.43
N ARG A 23 11.68 4.14 -13.30
CA ARG A 23 12.90 3.31 -13.23
C ARG A 23 12.63 1.83 -13.09
N VAL A 24 11.56 1.45 -12.40
CA VAL A 24 11.24 0.03 -12.13
C VAL A 24 10.16 -0.46 -13.08
N LEU A 25 9.08 0.31 -13.26
CA LEU A 25 7.89 -0.15 -13.97
C LEU A 25 7.83 0.31 -15.43
N LYS A 26 8.76 1.17 -15.87
CA LYS A 26 8.88 1.65 -17.26
C LYS A 26 7.57 2.22 -17.82
N GLY A 27 6.82 2.93 -16.99
CA GLY A 27 5.53 3.54 -17.36
C GLY A 27 4.33 2.59 -17.43
N LEU A 28 4.47 1.33 -17.02
CA LEU A 28 3.38 0.33 -17.00
C LEU A 28 2.47 0.43 -15.76
N ALA A 29 2.55 1.52 -15.02
CA ALA A 29 1.79 1.77 -13.80
C ALA A 29 1.54 3.27 -13.60
N GLU A 30 0.70 3.60 -12.62
CA GLU A 30 0.41 4.97 -12.18
C GLU A 30 0.67 5.12 -10.69
N PRO A 31 1.06 6.32 -10.20
CA PRO A 31 1.24 6.55 -8.78
C PRO A 31 -0.05 6.29 -8.02
N ALA A 32 0.03 5.51 -6.93
CA ALA A 32 -1.10 5.30 -6.04
C ALA A 32 -0.97 6.19 -4.81
N TYR A 33 -2.02 6.95 -4.50
CA TYR A 33 -2.06 7.85 -3.33
C TYR A 33 -3.16 7.47 -2.34
N SER A 34 -3.73 6.27 -2.46
CA SER A 34 -4.67 5.67 -1.53
C SER A 34 -4.67 4.16 -1.70
N ILE A 35 -5.18 3.45 -0.70
CA ILE A 35 -5.38 2.01 -0.77
C ILE A 35 -6.50 1.64 -1.75
N VAL A 36 -7.50 2.51 -1.93
CA VAL A 36 -8.58 2.33 -2.91
C VAL A 36 -8.07 2.83 -4.28
N PRO A 37 -7.89 1.95 -5.28
CA PRO A 37 -7.39 2.36 -6.59
C PRO A 37 -8.36 3.28 -7.34
N THR A 38 -7.86 4.05 -8.31
CA THR A 38 -8.66 5.13 -8.93
C THR A 38 -9.81 4.64 -9.80
N ASN A 39 -9.83 3.35 -10.16
CA ASN A 39 -10.94 2.71 -10.86
C ASN A 39 -12.08 2.25 -9.93
N PHE A 40 -11.96 2.45 -8.61
CA PHE A 40 -13.02 2.19 -7.64
C PHE A 40 -13.50 3.50 -7.03
N ALA A 41 -14.83 3.70 -6.98
CA ALA A 41 -15.42 4.85 -6.30
C ALA A 41 -15.73 4.52 -4.83
N PRO A 42 -15.51 5.44 -3.88
CA PRO A 42 -14.87 6.75 -4.03
C PRO A 42 -13.37 6.73 -3.68
N SER A 43 -12.49 6.51 -4.66
CA SER A 43 -11.06 6.74 -4.47
C SER A 43 -10.75 8.24 -4.28
N ILE A 44 -9.93 8.58 -3.29
CA ILE A 44 -9.37 9.92 -3.09
C ILE A 44 -7.85 9.84 -2.97
N PRO A 45 -7.07 10.84 -3.42
CA PRO A 45 -5.61 10.81 -3.34
C PRO A 45 -5.11 11.21 -1.94
N ALA A 46 -5.56 10.52 -0.89
CA ALA A 46 -5.38 10.89 0.52
C ALA A 46 -3.92 11.08 0.95
N PHE A 47 -2.97 10.36 0.35
CA PHE A 47 -1.53 10.49 0.63
C PHE A 47 -0.84 11.61 -0.15
N LYS A 48 -1.44 12.13 -1.22
CA LYS A 48 -0.74 13.05 -2.15
C LYS A 48 -0.43 14.39 -1.49
N ALA A 49 -1.44 15.06 -0.93
CA ALA A 49 -1.24 16.37 -0.31
C ALA A 49 -0.39 16.32 0.97
N PRO A 50 -0.58 15.33 1.88
CA PRO A 50 0.24 15.25 3.08
C PRO A 50 1.71 14.92 2.80
N TYR A 51 2.03 14.05 1.85
CA TYR A 51 3.39 13.51 1.72
C TYR A 51 4.12 13.95 0.45
N GLY A 52 3.39 14.22 -0.63
CA GLY A 52 3.98 14.47 -1.94
C GLY A 52 4.71 13.24 -2.48
N ASP A 53 5.71 13.49 -3.32
CA ASP A 53 6.61 12.47 -3.87
C ASP A 53 8.05 12.90 -3.61
N GLY A 54 8.83 12.05 -2.93
CA GLY A 54 10.24 12.28 -2.65
C GLY A 54 10.54 13.48 -1.74
N ASN A 55 9.66 13.79 -0.78
CA ASN A 55 9.79 14.98 0.08
C ASN A 55 10.86 14.81 1.17
N VAL A 56 12.12 14.99 0.79
CA VAL A 56 13.31 14.89 1.65
C VAL A 56 13.20 15.76 2.90
N ALA A 57 12.73 17.00 2.77
CA ALA A 57 12.64 17.94 3.89
C ALA A 57 11.67 17.42 4.96
N LYS A 58 10.46 17.00 4.53
CA LYS A 58 9.45 16.44 5.42
C LYS A 58 9.89 15.11 6.04
N THR A 59 10.55 14.24 5.29
CA THR A 59 11.12 12.99 5.83
C THR A 59 12.10 13.27 6.96
N LYS A 60 13.06 14.19 6.76
CA LYS A 60 14.05 14.55 7.78
C LYS A 60 13.39 15.17 9.02
N GLU A 61 12.42 16.06 8.83
CA GLU A 61 11.65 16.68 9.92
C GLU A 61 10.96 15.62 10.79
N LEU A 62 10.22 14.70 10.16
CA LEU A 62 9.48 13.65 10.87
C LEU A 62 10.40 12.66 11.58
N LEU A 63 11.51 12.25 10.95
CA LEU A 63 12.50 11.38 11.60
C LEU A 63 13.18 12.06 12.79
N THR A 64 13.51 13.36 12.67
CA THR A 64 14.06 14.15 13.77
C THR A 64 13.07 14.23 14.93
N LYS A 65 11.79 14.49 14.64
CA LYS A 65 10.71 14.50 15.64
C LYS A 65 10.55 13.15 16.35
N ALA A 66 10.78 12.04 15.64
CA ALA A 66 10.79 10.68 16.18
C ALA A 66 12.10 10.31 16.93
N GLY A 67 13.05 11.26 17.05
CA GLY A 67 14.28 11.07 17.80
C GLY A 67 15.40 10.35 17.04
N PHE A 68 15.38 10.39 15.70
CA PHE A 68 16.46 9.93 14.84
C PHE A 68 17.36 11.10 14.40
N SER A 69 18.63 10.80 14.20
CA SER A 69 19.62 11.75 13.70
C SER A 69 20.67 11.00 12.88
N LYS A 70 21.69 11.69 12.37
CA LYS A 70 22.79 11.01 11.68
C LYS A 70 23.60 10.11 12.62
N GLU A 71 23.70 10.48 13.89
CA GLU A 71 24.39 9.72 14.94
C GLU A 71 23.55 8.54 15.45
N LYS A 72 22.23 8.60 15.25
CA LYS A 72 21.26 7.54 15.56
C LYS A 72 20.32 7.34 14.37
N PRO A 73 20.80 6.74 13.28
CA PRO A 73 20.01 6.60 12.06
C PRO A 73 18.86 5.62 12.23
N PHE A 74 17.78 5.84 11.48
CA PHE A 74 16.72 4.85 11.33
C PHE A 74 17.05 3.89 10.19
N GLU A 75 17.29 2.62 10.51
CA GLU A 75 17.34 1.57 9.49
C GLU A 75 15.94 0.99 9.26
N LEU A 76 15.42 1.12 8.03
CA LEU A 76 14.17 0.50 7.61
C LEU A 76 14.46 -0.86 6.94
N PRO A 77 14.22 -1.99 7.62
CA PRO A 77 14.25 -3.28 6.98
C PRO A 77 13.00 -3.51 6.13
N MET A 78 13.18 -3.89 4.88
CA MET A 78 12.11 -4.09 3.90
C MET A 78 12.07 -5.55 3.43
N TRP A 79 11.09 -6.32 3.92
CA TRP A 79 10.91 -7.70 3.49
C TRP A 79 10.16 -7.80 2.17
N TYR A 80 10.65 -8.64 1.29
CA TYR A 80 9.99 -8.89 0.01
C TYR A 80 10.25 -10.30 -0.50
N SER A 81 9.35 -10.76 -1.36
CA SER A 81 9.50 -12.03 -2.08
C SER A 81 10.78 -12.00 -2.94
N ALA A 82 11.71 -12.90 -2.65
CA ALA A 82 12.97 -13.05 -3.39
C ALA A 82 12.76 -13.45 -4.85
N SER A 83 11.60 -14.02 -5.20
CA SER A 83 11.23 -14.33 -6.59
C SER A 83 10.69 -13.13 -7.36
N SER A 84 10.60 -11.94 -6.76
CA SER A 84 10.06 -10.73 -7.40
C SER A 84 11.18 -9.73 -7.75
N GLN A 85 11.63 -9.78 -9.01
CA GLN A 85 12.61 -8.83 -9.55
C GLN A 85 12.14 -7.37 -9.45
N GLU A 86 10.83 -7.12 -9.62
CA GLU A 86 10.25 -5.77 -9.46
C GLU A 86 10.42 -5.25 -8.04
N ARG A 87 10.15 -6.07 -7.02
CA ARG A 87 10.33 -5.67 -5.60
C ARG A 87 11.80 -5.48 -5.27
N GLU A 88 12.66 -6.37 -5.73
CA GLU A 88 14.11 -6.24 -5.56
C GLU A 88 14.64 -4.93 -6.18
N SER A 89 14.25 -4.63 -7.42
CA SER A 89 14.66 -3.40 -8.12
C SER A 89 14.15 -2.14 -7.42
N MET A 90 12.92 -2.17 -6.90
CA MET A 90 12.35 -1.06 -6.12
C MET A 90 13.11 -0.84 -4.81
N VAL A 91 13.41 -1.90 -4.06
CA VAL A 91 14.15 -1.78 -2.80
C VAL A 91 15.57 -1.29 -3.04
N ALA A 92 16.24 -1.76 -4.10
CA ALA A 92 17.56 -1.27 -4.50
C ALA A 92 17.53 0.22 -4.88
N LEU A 93 16.52 0.64 -5.65
CA LEU A 93 16.33 2.06 -6.00
C LEU A 93 16.10 2.92 -4.76
N LEU A 94 15.23 2.48 -3.84
CA LEU A 94 14.96 3.22 -2.61
C LEU A 94 16.19 3.31 -1.72
N LYS A 95 16.97 2.22 -1.62
CA LYS A 95 18.23 2.22 -0.88
C LYS A 95 19.17 3.30 -1.41
N GLU A 96 19.43 3.31 -2.71
CA GLU A 96 20.29 4.32 -3.33
C GLU A 96 19.74 5.74 -3.15
N TYR A 97 18.43 5.92 -3.35
CA TYR A 97 17.77 7.21 -3.18
C TYR A 97 17.94 7.75 -1.75
N VAL A 98 17.69 6.91 -0.74
CA VAL A 98 17.83 7.26 0.67
C VAL A 98 19.28 7.57 1.02
N ASP A 99 20.22 6.72 0.59
CA ASP A 99 21.65 6.88 0.86
C ASP A 99 22.18 8.21 0.26
N GLN A 100 21.68 8.61 -0.92
CA GLN A 100 22.05 9.88 -1.56
C GLN A 100 21.36 11.12 -0.96
N LYS A 101 20.08 11.01 -0.58
CA LYS A 101 19.22 12.20 -0.31
C LYS A 101 18.97 12.47 1.17
N LEU A 102 19.02 11.44 2.02
CA LEU A 102 18.67 11.57 3.44
C LEU A 102 19.87 11.78 4.36
N GLU A 103 21.08 11.97 3.80
CA GLU A 103 22.30 12.36 4.54
C GLU A 103 22.63 11.45 5.75
N GLY A 104 22.22 10.17 5.66
CA GLY A 104 22.48 9.17 6.68
C GLY A 104 21.58 9.26 7.91
N ILE A 105 20.50 10.05 7.93
CA ILE A 105 19.47 9.96 9.01
C ILE A 105 18.64 8.67 8.90
N MET A 106 18.63 8.06 7.71
CA MET A 106 17.88 6.85 7.40
C MET A 106 18.70 5.98 6.44
N THR A 107 18.54 4.67 6.54
CA THR A 107 19.03 3.68 5.58
C THR A 107 17.95 2.65 5.27
N ILE A 108 18.03 2.00 4.11
CA ILE A 108 17.19 0.85 3.76
C ILE A 108 18.00 -0.44 3.89
N LYS A 109 17.44 -1.45 4.55
CA LYS A 109 17.98 -2.80 4.64
C LYS A 109 17.11 -3.78 3.83
N PRO A 110 17.57 -4.25 2.66
CA PRO A 110 16.84 -5.24 1.88
C PRO A 110 16.78 -6.59 2.61
N GLU A 111 15.60 -7.20 2.69
CA GLU A 111 15.39 -8.51 3.34
C GLU A 111 14.62 -9.46 2.39
N PRO A 112 15.28 -10.06 1.39
CA PRO A 112 14.64 -11.01 0.49
C PRO A 112 14.29 -12.31 1.22
N VAL A 113 13.05 -12.79 1.05
CA VAL A 113 12.56 -14.04 1.65
C VAL A 113 11.81 -14.87 0.62
N ASP A 114 11.90 -16.20 0.74
CA ASP A 114 11.06 -17.11 -0.04
C ASP A 114 9.57 -16.73 0.06
N SER A 115 8.85 -16.75 -1.06
CA SER A 115 7.46 -16.29 -1.13
C SER A 115 6.54 -17.05 -0.17
N THR A 116 6.66 -18.38 -0.11
CA THR A 116 5.82 -19.22 0.76
C THR A 116 6.07 -18.87 2.22
N THR A 117 7.34 -18.73 2.58
CA THR A 117 7.77 -18.34 3.92
C THR A 117 7.28 -16.95 4.30
N LEU A 118 7.36 -15.98 3.37
CA LEU A 118 6.89 -14.61 3.56
C LEU A 118 5.41 -14.62 3.92
N PHE A 119 4.55 -15.19 3.06
CA PHE A 119 3.10 -15.17 3.28
C PHE A 119 2.68 -15.97 4.53
N ALA A 120 3.34 -17.08 4.83
CA ALA A 120 3.07 -17.87 6.04
C ALA A 120 3.54 -17.21 7.36
N SER A 121 4.24 -16.07 7.29
CA SER A 121 4.82 -15.39 8.45
C SER A 121 4.23 -13.99 8.70
N ILE A 122 3.50 -13.43 7.73
CA ILE A 122 2.87 -12.11 7.85
C ILE A 122 1.87 -12.07 9.02
N GLU A 123 0.96 -13.04 9.12
CA GLU A 123 -0.03 -13.10 10.22
C GLU A 123 0.58 -13.33 11.61
N LYS A 124 1.83 -13.81 11.66
CA LYS A 124 2.60 -14.06 12.88
C LYS A 124 3.35 -12.82 13.36
N GLY A 125 3.36 -11.74 12.58
CA GLY A 125 4.00 -10.47 12.97
C GLY A 125 5.52 -10.51 12.92
N ILE A 126 6.09 -11.41 12.11
CA ILE A 126 7.55 -11.61 12.02
C ILE A 126 8.23 -10.42 11.32
N TYR A 127 7.54 -9.74 10.42
CA TYR A 127 8.11 -8.67 9.60
C TYR A 127 7.57 -7.30 10.03
N PRO A 128 8.42 -6.42 10.60
CA PRO A 128 8.05 -5.04 10.88
C PRO A 128 7.56 -4.25 9.66
N SER A 129 8.09 -4.55 8.46
CA SER A 129 7.60 -3.99 7.21
C SER A 129 7.79 -4.99 6.07
N TYR A 130 6.91 -5.00 5.08
CA TYR A 130 7.05 -5.91 3.95
C TYR A 130 6.30 -5.38 2.72
N LEU A 131 6.66 -5.88 1.53
CA LEU A 131 6.05 -5.52 0.26
C LEU A 131 5.06 -6.58 -0.22
N ILE A 132 3.81 -6.17 -0.41
CA ILE A 132 2.74 -6.98 -1.01
C ILE A 132 2.06 -6.24 -2.15
N ALA A 133 1.26 -6.98 -2.91
CA ALA A 133 0.34 -6.46 -3.90
C ALA A 133 -1.05 -7.06 -3.61
N TRP A 134 -2.10 -6.34 -4.00
CA TRP A 134 -3.49 -6.79 -3.87
C TRP A 134 -4.20 -6.67 -5.20
N TYR A 135 -5.02 -7.66 -5.52
CA TYR A 135 -5.93 -7.68 -6.66
C TYR A 135 -7.34 -7.91 -6.13
N PRO A 136 -8.36 -7.24 -6.69
CA PRO A 136 -9.66 -7.25 -6.07
C PRO A 136 -10.41 -8.56 -6.34
N ASP A 137 -10.95 -9.19 -5.31
CA ASP A 137 -11.78 -10.39 -5.47
C ASP A 137 -13.16 -10.07 -6.05
N PHE A 138 -13.65 -8.85 -5.81
CA PHE A 138 -14.93 -8.34 -6.30
C PHE A 138 -14.90 -6.82 -6.54
N GLY A 139 -15.87 -6.34 -7.32
CA GLY A 139 -15.93 -4.99 -7.88
C GLY A 139 -16.37 -3.89 -6.93
N ASP A 140 -15.91 -3.90 -5.67
CA ASP A 140 -16.31 -2.93 -4.66
C ASP A 140 -15.09 -2.42 -3.87
N ALA A 141 -15.09 -1.11 -3.54
CA ALA A 141 -14.01 -0.46 -2.81
C ALA A 141 -13.74 -1.07 -1.42
N ASP A 142 -14.73 -1.72 -0.79
CA ASP A 142 -14.58 -2.43 0.47
C ASP A 142 -13.55 -3.56 0.40
N ASN A 143 -13.33 -4.15 -0.77
CA ASN A 143 -12.31 -5.19 -0.95
C ASN A 143 -10.88 -4.65 -0.72
N TYR A 144 -10.69 -3.33 -0.77
CA TYR A 144 -9.43 -2.66 -0.40
C TYR A 144 -9.43 -2.13 1.04
N LEU A 145 -10.48 -2.35 1.82
CA LEU A 145 -10.62 -1.82 3.17
C LEU A 145 -10.78 -2.93 4.21
N SER A 146 -11.90 -3.66 4.18
CA SER A 146 -12.21 -4.69 5.19
C SER A 146 -11.06 -5.69 5.37
N PRO A 147 -10.46 -6.26 4.30
CA PRO A 147 -9.39 -7.25 4.46
C PRO A 147 -8.16 -6.74 5.22
N PHE A 148 -7.92 -5.43 5.25
CA PHE A 148 -6.71 -4.85 5.84
C PHE A 148 -6.93 -4.18 7.19
N PHE A 149 -8.16 -3.72 7.47
CA PHE A 149 -8.45 -2.83 8.59
C PHE A 149 -9.61 -3.28 9.46
N ASN A 150 -10.31 -4.35 9.11
CA ASN A 150 -11.25 -4.98 10.02
C ASN A 150 -10.50 -5.75 11.12
N CYS A 151 -11.06 -5.75 12.33
CA CYS A 151 -10.48 -6.40 13.49
C CYS A 151 -11.59 -6.85 14.44
N ASP A 152 -11.53 -8.09 14.88
CA ASP A 152 -12.52 -8.71 15.76
C ASP A 152 -12.15 -8.54 17.25
N ARG A 153 -10.84 -8.57 17.55
CA ARG A 153 -10.32 -8.35 18.91
C ARG A 153 -9.01 -7.58 18.87
N GLY A 154 -8.92 -6.56 19.71
CA GLY A 154 -7.74 -5.70 19.82
C GLY A 154 -8.08 -4.39 20.52
N SER A 155 -7.12 -3.47 20.52
CA SER A 155 -7.29 -2.11 21.03
C SER A 155 -6.29 -1.16 20.37
N GLU A 156 -6.46 0.15 20.56
CA GLU A 156 -5.48 1.13 20.03
C GLU A 156 -4.08 0.99 20.65
N THR A 157 -3.98 0.37 21.83
CA THR A 157 -2.69 0.13 22.50
C THR A 157 -2.04 -1.19 22.09
N THR A 158 -2.83 -2.25 21.89
CA THR A 158 -2.33 -3.59 21.53
C THR A 158 -2.31 -3.84 20.03
N GLY A 159 -2.96 -2.98 19.24
CA GLY A 159 -3.24 -3.25 17.83
C GLY A 159 -4.31 -4.32 17.66
N CYS A 160 -4.42 -4.85 16.44
CA CYS A 160 -5.33 -5.95 16.15
C CYS A 160 -4.70 -7.29 16.53
N GLU A 161 -5.36 -8.02 17.43
CA GLU A 161 -4.92 -9.33 17.93
C GLU A 161 -5.64 -10.49 17.24
N GLU A 162 -6.79 -10.22 16.60
CA GLU A 162 -7.62 -11.19 15.89
C GLU A 162 -8.49 -10.49 14.84
N GLY A 163 -8.56 -11.04 13.63
CA GLY A 163 -9.33 -10.49 12.51
C GLY A 163 -8.47 -10.20 11.29
N ASP A 164 -9.09 -9.64 10.25
CA ASP A 164 -8.50 -9.51 8.91
C ASP A 164 -7.20 -8.69 8.91
N SER A 165 -7.14 -7.60 9.67
CA SER A 165 -5.93 -6.78 9.79
C SER A 165 -4.73 -7.55 10.33
N LYS A 166 -4.96 -8.49 11.26
CA LYS A 166 -3.89 -9.40 11.73
C LYS A 166 -3.55 -10.45 10.68
N THR A 167 -4.54 -11.05 10.01
CA THR A 167 -4.30 -12.06 8.96
C THR A 167 -3.46 -11.49 7.82
N GLN A 168 -3.70 -10.23 7.46
CA GLN A 168 -2.87 -9.50 6.50
C GLN A 168 -1.58 -8.96 7.12
N GLY A 169 -1.33 -9.15 8.42
CA GLY A 169 -0.11 -8.73 9.12
C GLY A 169 0.07 -7.21 9.26
N PHE A 170 -1.03 -6.46 9.24
CA PHE A 170 -1.05 -5.02 9.50
C PHE A 170 -1.14 -4.74 10.99
N PHE A 171 -1.82 -5.62 11.74
CA PHE A 171 -2.06 -5.49 13.19
C PHE A 171 -2.66 -4.12 13.57
N TYR A 172 -3.35 -3.46 12.62
CA TYR A 172 -3.84 -2.11 12.79
C TYR A 172 -5.21 -2.13 13.46
N TYR A 173 -5.38 -1.26 14.45
CA TYR A 173 -6.64 -1.08 15.16
C TYR A 173 -6.95 0.41 15.23
N ASN A 174 -8.16 0.77 14.78
CA ASN A 174 -8.69 2.11 14.95
C ASN A 174 -10.21 2.02 15.08
N THR A 175 -10.73 2.49 16.21
CA THR A 175 -12.16 2.36 16.56
C THR A 175 -13.06 3.07 15.54
N GLU A 176 -12.63 4.22 15.01
CA GLU A 176 -13.36 4.97 13.99
C GLU A 176 -13.41 4.19 12.67
N VAL A 177 -12.27 3.62 12.23
CA VAL A 177 -12.20 2.82 11.00
C VAL A 177 -13.08 1.57 11.09
N LEU A 178 -13.05 0.84 12.20
CA LEU A 178 -13.89 -0.34 12.41
C LEU A 178 -15.39 0.00 12.32
N ASN A 179 -15.79 1.11 12.95
CA ASN A 179 -17.18 1.57 12.86
C ASN A 179 -17.55 1.99 11.45
N LEU A 180 -16.69 2.71 10.73
CA LEU A 180 -16.94 3.14 9.35
C LEU A 180 -17.04 1.94 8.39
N ILE A 181 -16.21 0.91 8.58
CA ILE A 181 -16.29 -0.35 7.81
C ILE A 181 -17.64 -1.03 8.04
N LYS A 182 -18.07 -1.16 9.30
CA LYS A 182 -19.39 -1.73 9.62
C LYS A 182 -20.53 -0.91 9.02
N THR A 183 -20.47 0.41 9.15
CA THR A 183 -21.50 1.32 8.64
C THR A 183 -21.59 1.26 7.12
N GLN A 184 -20.47 1.36 6.39
CA GLN A 184 -20.51 1.41 4.93
C GLN A 184 -21.06 0.11 4.31
N ARG A 185 -20.86 -1.05 4.96
CA ARG A 185 -21.39 -2.35 4.51
C ARG A 185 -22.91 -2.49 4.69
N GLN A 186 -23.50 -1.67 5.57
CA GLN A 186 -24.94 -1.69 5.88
C GLN A 186 -25.68 -0.49 5.27
N GLU A 187 -24.94 0.52 4.80
CA GLU A 187 -25.48 1.75 4.24
C GLU A 187 -26.00 1.54 2.81
N LYS A 188 -27.24 1.98 2.58
CA LYS A 188 -27.92 1.88 1.28
C LYS A 188 -27.82 3.18 0.48
N ASP A 189 -27.62 4.31 1.15
CA ASP A 189 -27.39 5.59 0.51
C ASP A 189 -25.94 5.67 0.01
N GLN A 190 -25.78 5.71 -1.32
CA GLN A 190 -24.45 5.71 -1.94
C GLN A 190 -23.61 6.93 -1.54
N ALA A 191 -24.21 8.10 -1.32
CA ALA A 191 -23.47 9.29 -0.93
C ALA A 191 -22.92 9.18 0.50
N LYS A 192 -23.74 8.70 1.44
CA LYS A 192 -23.30 8.43 2.82
C LYS A 192 -22.26 7.32 2.88
N ARG A 193 -22.46 6.24 2.12
CA ARG A 193 -21.48 5.17 1.98
C ARG A 193 -20.15 5.72 1.46
N ASN A 194 -20.20 6.57 0.44
CA ASN A 194 -19.01 7.17 -0.13
C ASN A 194 -18.27 8.08 0.87
N GLN A 195 -19.00 8.85 1.68
CA GLN A 195 -18.40 9.67 2.75
C GLN A 195 -17.66 8.80 3.77
N ALA A 196 -18.24 7.66 4.18
CA ALA A 196 -17.59 6.74 5.09
C ALA A 196 -16.29 6.15 4.49
N ILE A 197 -16.33 5.72 3.22
CA ILE A 197 -15.16 5.18 2.52
C ILE A 197 -14.06 6.24 2.33
N ALA A 198 -14.43 7.48 2.01
CA ALA A 198 -13.48 8.59 1.92
C ALA A 198 -12.83 8.87 3.28
N ARG A 199 -13.63 8.88 4.35
CA ARG A 199 -13.14 9.10 5.72
C ARG A 199 -12.16 8.02 6.17
N ILE A 200 -12.41 6.76 5.82
CA ILE A 200 -11.45 5.67 6.08
C ILE A 200 -10.11 5.99 5.41
N GLN A 201 -10.10 6.35 4.11
CA GLN A 201 -8.87 6.67 3.39
C GLN A 201 -8.08 7.83 4.01
N GLU A 202 -8.77 8.86 4.53
CA GLU A 202 -8.14 9.97 5.26
C GLU A 202 -7.46 9.50 6.55
N ILE A 203 -8.13 8.64 7.33
CA ILE A 203 -7.59 8.09 8.57
C ILE A 203 -6.37 7.21 8.27
N ILE A 204 -6.45 6.36 7.24
CA ILE A 204 -5.32 5.53 6.80
C ILE A 204 -4.15 6.41 6.32
N ALA A 205 -4.42 7.53 5.64
CA ALA A 205 -3.37 8.48 5.27
C ALA A 205 -2.75 9.21 6.46
N ARG A 206 -3.51 9.44 7.54
CA ARG A 206 -3.01 10.05 8.77
C ARG A 206 -2.16 9.06 9.58
N ASP A 207 -2.68 7.85 9.78
CA ASP A 207 -2.11 6.84 10.67
C ASP A 207 -1.03 6.01 9.96
N VAL A 208 -1.05 5.94 8.62
CA VAL A 208 -0.07 5.28 7.76
C VAL A 208 0.22 3.82 8.15
N PRO A 209 -0.78 2.94 8.33
CA PRO A 209 -0.52 1.51 8.56
C PRO A 209 0.03 0.82 7.31
N LEU A 210 -0.20 1.40 6.12
CA LEU A 210 0.49 1.07 4.89
C LEU A 210 0.88 2.35 4.14
N VAL A 211 1.70 2.18 3.10
CA VAL A 211 2.02 3.25 2.15
C VAL A 211 1.69 2.78 0.73
N PRO A 212 0.69 3.36 0.05
CA PRO A 212 0.38 3.04 -1.33
C PRO A 212 1.54 3.43 -2.24
N LEU A 213 1.90 2.54 -3.18
CA LEU A 213 3.06 2.72 -4.07
C LEU A 213 2.62 3.06 -5.49
N TRP A 214 2.00 2.09 -6.17
CA TRP A 214 1.53 2.22 -7.54
C TRP A 214 0.33 1.30 -7.81
N GLN A 215 -0.44 1.63 -8.84
CA GLN A 215 -1.43 0.75 -9.44
C GLN A 215 -0.97 0.38 -10.85
N LYS A 216 -0.94 -0.91 -11.20
CA LYS A 216 -0.50 -1.37 -12.53
C LYS A 216 -1.57 -1.12 -13.59
N LYS A 217 -1.13 -0.87 -14.82
CA LYS A 217 -1.99 -0.89 -16.01
C LYS A 217 -1.98 -2.29 -16.60
N GLU A 218 -3.14 -2.82 -16.91
CA GLU A 218 -3.26 -4.06 -17.67
C GLU A 218 -3.43 -3.77 -19.16
N PHE A 219 -2.77 -4.55 -19.99
CA PHE A 219 -2.80 -4.43 -21.44
C PHE A 219 -3.13 -5.78 -22.07
N ALA A 220 -3.99 -5.77 -23.09
CA ALA A 220 -4.28 -6.95 -23.90
C ALA A 220 -3.96 -6.65 -25.37
N PHE A 221 -3.17 -7.53 -25.99
CA PHE A 221 -2.78 -7.43 -27.39
C PHE A 221 -3.32 -8.65 -28.14
N ALA A 222 -3.88 -8.45 -29.33
CA ALA A 222 -4.36 -9.55 -30.16
C ALA A 222 -4.04 -9.30 -31.64
N GLN A 223 -3.99 -10.40 -32.41
CA GLN A 223 -3.84 -10.34 -33.86
C GLN A 223 -5.04 -9.67 -34.52
N LYS A 224 -4.84 -9.15 -35.73
CA LYS A 224 -5.95 -8.69 -36.59
C LYS A 224 -6.95 -9.82 -36.77
N GLY A 225 -8.24 -9.51 -36.68
CA GLY A 225 -9.34 -10.48 -36.80
C GLY A 225 -9.81 -11.10 -35.48
N ILE A 226 -9.19 -10.77 -34.34
CA ILE A 226 -9.75 -11.13 -33.02
C ILE A 226 -10.79 -10.09 -32.59
N LYS A 227 -11.96 -10.54 -32.13
CA LYS A 227 -13.07 -9.72 -31.63
C LYS A 227 -13.27 -9.95 -30.12
N ASN A 228 -13.93 -8.98 -29.46
CA ASN A 228 -14.33 -9.03 -28.05
C ASN A 228 -13.18 -9.21 -27.03
N LEU A 229 -12.01 -8.65 -27.34
CA LEU A 229 -10.89 -8.56 -26.40
C LEU A 229 -11.12 -7.40 -25.43
N THR A 230 -11.78 -7.66 -24.30
CA THR A 230 -12.04 -6.65 -23.26
C THR A 230 -11.48 -7.12 -21.92
N LEU A 231 -10.58 -6.31 -21.34
CA LEU A 231 -10.10 -6.53 -19.98
C LEU A 231 -11.20 -6.21 -18.97
N ASN A 232 -11.25 -7.02 -17.92
CA ASN A 232 -12.15 -6.89 -16.79
C ASN A 232 -11.30 -6.65 -15.53
N PRO A 233 -11.62 -5.64 -14.70
CA PRO A 233 -10.79 -5.27 -13.54
C PRO A 233 -10.75 -6.33 -12.42
N ILE A 234 -11.58 -7.38 -12.50
CA ILE A 234 -11.65 -8.48 -11.51
C ILE A 234 -11.17 -9.79 -12.17
N LEU A 235 -11.72 -10.11 -13.35
CA LEU A 235 -11.47 -11.37 -14.05
C LEU A 235 -10.24 -11.35 -14.96
N GLY A 236 -9.54 -10.22 -15.08
CA GLY A 236 -8.46 -10.03 -16.05
C GLY A 236 -8.99 -10.14 -17.47
N LEU A 237 -8.61 -11.18 -18.22
CA LEU A 237 -9.08 -11.40 -19.59
C LEU A 237 -10.08 -12.59 -19.66
N PRO A 238 -11.40 -12.35 -19.77
CA PRO A 238 -12.39 -13.40 -19.94
C PRO A 238 -12.31 -14.03 -21.34
N VAL A 239 -11.38 -14.97 -21.52
CA VAL A 239 -11.04 -15.59 -22.83
C VAL A 239 -12.22 -16.25 -23.54
N TRP A 240 -13.23 -16.71 -22.79
CA TRP A 240 -14.45 -17.30 -23.36
C TRP A 240 -15.34 -16.30 -24.11
N LYS A 241 -15.12 -14.98 -23.95
CA LYS A 241 -15.80 -13.94 -24.74
C LYS A 241 -15.09 -13.65 -26.06
N VAL A 242 -13.83 -14.03 -26.19
CA VAL A 242 -12.97 -13.73 -27.33
C VAL A 242 -13.32 -14.65 -28.50
N SER A 243 -13.42 -14.10 -29.71
CA SER A 243 -13.73 -14.89 -30.91
C SER A 243 -12.87 -14.49 -32.11
N LYS A 244 -12.73 -15.43 -33.07
CA LYS A 244 -12.21 -15.12 -34.40
C LYS A 244 -13.33 -14.51 -35.23
N GLY A 245 -13.01 -13.40 -35.87
CA GLY A 245 -13.94 -12.56 -36.62
C GLY A 245 -14.06 -12.91 -38.08
#